data_AF-A0A940I592-F1
#
_entry.id   AF-A0A940I592-F1
#
_cell.length_a   1.000
_cell.length_b   1.000
_cell.length_c   1.000
_cell.angle_alpha   90.00
_cell.angle_beta   90.00
_cell.angle_gamma   90.00
#
_symmetry.space_group_name_H-M   'P 1'
#
loop_
_entity.id
_entity.type
_entity.pdbx_description
1 polymer ?
#
loop_
_entity_poly.entity_id
_entity_poly.type
_entity_poly.pdbx_seq_one_letter_code
_entity_poly.pdbx_strand_id
1 'polypeptide(L)'
;MKILISLVKIFLNGTEDECVTEALEEVEIGGNTGYILSPGCDIPYNVPKENLIAIGEALHDKYLPKTGRSHAECKKTNTRQPSIASKKTEEKLFIDIITIDSKVCPPCQYAVEAVKYATKGLESWVKIRERKIKTEEGRAFAKEFGIKSIPTICINGEPVFRSMIPDIKTIRNEIEKRLGARD
;
A
#
# COMPACT_ATOMS: atom_id res chain seq x y z
N MET A 1 -8.84 18.53 13.42
CA MET A 1 -9.36 17.16 13.25
C MET A 1 -8.20 16.29 12.80
N LYS A 2 -7.61 15.51 13.71
CA LYS A 2 -6.53 14.57 13.35
C LYS A 2 -7.21 13.29 12.86
N ILE A 3 -7.20 13.08 11.55
CA ILE A 3 -7.63 11.81 10.94
C ILE A 3 -6.36 11.14 10.46
N LEU A 4 -5.84 10.19 11.21
CA LEU A 4 -4.96 9.16 10.70
C LEU A 4 -4.71 8.14 11.81
N ILE A 5 -4.98 6.86 11.55
CA ILE A 5 -3.97 5.81 11.41
C ILE A 5 -4.64 4.50 10.91
N SER A 6 -3.91 3.81 10.03
CA SER A 6 -4.33 2.62 9.30
C SER A 6 -4.05 1.37 10.17
N LEU A 7 -5.07 0.83 10.83
CA LEU A 7 -4.99 -0.41 11.63
C LEU A 7 -4.82 -1.70 10.77
N VAL A 8 -4.68 -1.53 9.46
CA VAL A 8 -4.79 -2.58 8.43
C VAL A 8 -3.73 -3.66 8.56
N LYS A 9 -2.55 -3.33 9.07
CA LYS A 9 -1.45 -4.31 9.20
C LYS A 9 -1.75 -5.37 10.26
N ILE A 10 -2.36 -4.98 11.38
CA ILE A 10 -2.59 -5.84 12.54
C ILE A 10 -3.95 -6.54 12.44
N PHE A 11 -4.96 -5.91 11.83
CA PHE A 11 -6.29 -6.53 11.67
C PHE A 11 -6.28 -7.89 10.96
N LEU A 12 -5.40 -8.08 9.97
CA LEU A 12 -5.35 -9.33 9.19
C LEU A 12 -4.41 -10.38 9.79
N ASN A 13 -3.34 -9.97 10.46
CA ASN A 13 -2.23 -10.87 10.80
C ASN A 13 -1.89 -10.91 12.30
N GLY A 14 -2.49 -10.03 13.10
CA GLY A 14 -2.27 -9.96 14.54
C GLY A 14 -3.32 -10.72 15.35
N THR A 15 -3.00 -10.95 16.60
CA THR A 15 -3.93 -11.51 17.59
C THR A 15 -4.91 -10.46 18.08
N GLU A 16 -5.95 -10.89 18.81
CA GLU A 16 -6.93 -10.01 19.46
C GLU A 16 -6.23 -8.99 20.38
N ASP A 17 -5.25 -9.41 21.18
CA ASP A 17 -4.50 -8.55 22.10
C ASP A 17 -3.66 -7.49 21.38
N GLU A 18 -3.01 -7.86 20.27
CA GLU A 18 -2.22 -6.94 19.45
C GLU A 18 -3.13 -5.90 18.77
N CYS A 19 -4.30 -6.33 18.29
CA CYS A 19 -5.33 -5.48 17.71
C CYS A 19 -5.84 -4.45 18.73
N VAL A 20 -6.11 -4.88 19.96
CA VAL A 20 -6.57 -4.02 21.05
C VAL A 20 -5.47 -3.03 21.46
N THR A 21 -4.23 -3.49 21.62
CA THR A 21 -3.11 -2.64 22.06
C THR A 21 -2.89 -1.49 21.09
N GLU A 22 -2.81 -1.79 19.80
CA GLU A 22 -2.64 -0.75 18.77
C GLU A 22 -3.83 0.22 18.76
N ALA A 23 -5.07 -0.28 18.83
CA ALA A 23 -6.26 0.55 18.86
C ALA A 23 -6.30 1.50 20.06
N LEU A 24 -5.79 1.07 21.22
CA LEU A 24 -5.70 1.89 22.43
C LEU A 24 -4.60 2.96 22.31
N GLU A 25 -3.44 2.62 21.76
CA GLU A 25 -2.37 3.60 21.48
C GLU A 25 -2.86 4.70 20.53
N GLU A 26 -3.65 4.34 19.52
CA GLU A 26 -4.26 5.29 18.58
C GLU A 26 -5.24 6.24 19.25
N VAL A 27 -6.05 5.72 20.17
CA VAL A 27 -6.96 6.54 20.98
C VAL A 27 -6.19 7.47 21.92
N GLU A 28 -5.07 7.04 22.50
CA GLU A 28 -4.20 7.90 23.31
C GLU A 28 -3.61 9.06 22.46
N ILE A 29 -3.19 8.78 21.22
CA ILE A 29 -2.69 9.81 20.28
C ILE A 29 -3.81 10.78 19.88
N GLY A 30 -5.01 10.26 19.66
CA GLY A 30 -6.20 10.99 19.24
C GLY A 30 -6.77 11.94 20.29
N GLY A 31 -6.60 11.61 21.57
CA GLY A 31 -7.13 12.37 22.70
C GLY A 31 -8.65 12.21 22.88
N ASN A 32 -9.23 12.99 23.80
CA ASN A 32 -10.62 12.80 24.25
C ASN A 32 -11.67 13.68 23.55
N THR A 33 -11.28 14.58 22.65
CA THR A 33 -12.21 15.52 22.00
C THR A 33 -11.93 15.66 20.51
N GLY A 34 -12.96 15.45 19.68
CA GLY A 34 -12.86 15.63 18.23
C GLY A 34 -12.06 14.53 17.52
N TYR A 35 -12.04 13.32 18.08
CA TYR A 35 -11.37 12.14 17.52
C TYR A 35 -12.39 11.10 17.07
N ILE A 36 -12.19 10.56 15.87
CA ILE A 36 -12.97 9.46 15.31
C ILE A 36 -11.97 8.35 15.00
N LEU A 37 -12.02 7.27 15.77
CA LEU A 37 -11.36 6.04 15.38
C LEU A 37 -12.25 5.36 14.34
N SER A 38 -11.91 5.52 13.07
CA SER A 38 -12.60 4.85 11.98
C SER A 38 -11.59 4.00 11.21
N PRO A 39 -11.84 2.71 11.05
CA PRO A 39 -11.03 1.87 10.18
C PRO A 39 -11.28 2.16 8.69
N GLY A 40 -12.18 3.11 8.37
CA GLY A 40 -12.42 3.63 7.03
C GLY A 40 -12.71 2.55 5.99
N CYS A 41 -12.32 2.83 4.74
CA CYS A 41 -12.31 1.87 3.63
C CYS A 41 -11.18 0.83 3.74
N ASP A 42 -10.47 0.82 4.85
CA ASP A 42 -9.18 0.17 5.04
C ASP A 42 -9.32 -1.22 5.71
N ILE A 43 -10.52 -1.62 6.17
CA ILE A 43 -10.75 -2.99 6.69
C ILE A 43 -10.55 -4.04 5.58
N PRO A 44 -9.59 -4.98 5.72
CA PRO A 44 -9.49 -6.11 4.80
C PRO A 44 -10.74 -6.99 4.85
N TYR A 45 -11.19 -7.49 3.69
CA TYR A 45 -12.35 -8.39 3.60
C TYR A 45 -12.25 -9.61 4.53
N ASN A 46 -11.05 -10.15 4.72
CA ASN A 46 -10.80 -11.39 5.47
C ASN A 46 -10.26 -11.12 6.88
N VAL A 47 -10.63 -10.00 7.51
CA VAL A 47 -10.32 -9.78 8.92
C VAL A 47 -11.06 -10.81 9.78
N PRO A 48 -10.36 -11.48 10.72
CA PRO A 48 -11.01 -12.31 11.73
C PRO A 48 -12.02 -11.47 12.52
N LYS A 49 -13.24 -11.97 12.66
CA LYS A 49 -14.32 -11.26 13.37
C LYS A 49 -13.96 -11.02 14.84
N GLU A 50 -13.18 -11.93 15.43
CA GLU A 50 -12.71 -11.91 16.81
C GLU A 50 -11.88 -10.65 17.08
N ASN A 51 -10.98 -10.31 16.16
CA ASN A 51 -10.15 -9.09 16.25
C ASN A 51 -11.01 -7.82 16.31
N LEU A 52 -12.08 -7.75 15.51
CA LEU A 52 -12.99 -6.59 15.49
C LEU A 52 -13.83 -6.50 16.77
N ILE A 53 -14.28 -7.64 17.28
CA ILE A 53 -15.03 -7.72 18.54
C ILE A 53 -14.14 -7.27 19.69
N ALA A 54 -12.91 -7.79 19.80
CA ALA A 54 -11.97 -7.45 20.86
C ALA A 54 -11.67 -5.94 20.91
N ILE A 55 -11.45 -5.30 19.76
CA ILE A 55 -11.26 -3.85 19.69
C ILE A 55 -12.53 -3.11 20.11
N GLY A 56 -13.69 -3.52 19.60
CA GLY A 56 -14.98 -2.89 19.93
C GLY A 56 -15.27 -2.94 21.42
N GLU A 57 -15.04 -4.09 22.05
CA GLU A 57 -15.18 -4.30 23.49
C GLU A 57 -14.20 -3.44 24.28
N ALA A 58 -12.91 -3.47 23.94
CA ALA A 58 -11.89 -2.68 24.64
C ALA A 58 -12.14 -1.16 24.57
N LEU A 59 -12.69 -0.67 23.47
CA LEU A 59 -12.99 0.75 23.27
C LEU A 59 -14.28 1.19 23.94
N HIS A 60 -15.30 0.33 23.97
CA HIS A 60 -16.55 0.59 24.67
C HIS A 60 -16.38 0.48 26.19
N ASP A 61 -15.50 -0.41 26.66
CA ASP A 61 -15.37 -0.75 28.07
C ASP A 61 -14.40 0.15 28.85
N LYS A 62 -13.76 1.16 28.23
CA LYS A 62 -12.72 2.07 28.80
C LYS A 62 -12.69 2.18 30.34
N TYR A 63 -12.16 1.17 31.01
CA TYR A 63 -11.58 1.14 32.36
C TYR A 63 -11.07 -0.28 32.69
N LEU A 64 -10.06 -0.76 31.96
CA LEU A 64 -9.11 -1.68 32.57
C LEU A 64 -7.70 -1.05 32.56
N PRO A 65 -7.12 -0.76 33.74
CA PRO A 65 -5.86 -0.06 33.85
C PRO A 65 -4.67 -0.90 33.37
N LYS A 66 -3.72 -0.19 32.76
CA LYS A 66 -2.32 -0.54 32.49
C LYS A 66 -1.73 -1.63 33.40
N THR A 67 -1.65 -2.87 32.92
CA THR A 67 -0.66 -3.84 33.40
C THR A 67 -0.27 -4.79 32.28
N GLY A 68 1.04 -4.83 31.94
CA GLY A 68 1.59 -5.88 31.07
C GLY A 68 2.38 -5.39 29.85
N ARG A 69 3.16 -4.32 29.95
CA ARG A 69 4.15 -4.02 28.89
C ARG A 69 5.29 -5.02 28.96
N SER A 70 5.31 -5.98 28.04
CA SER A 70 6.54 -6.67 27.63
C SER A 70 6.73 -6.45 26.13
N HIS A 71 7.66 -5.56 25.78
CA HIS A 71 8.11 -5.38 24.40
C HIS A 71 8.86 -6.63 23.95
N ALA A 72 8.30 -7.38 23.01
CA ALA A 72 9.02 -8.42 22.29
C ALA A 72 9.61 -7.82 21.00
N GLU A 73 10.90 -7.49 21.04
CA GLU A 73 11.65 -7.07 19.85
C GLU A 73 12.04 -8.27 18.96
N CYS A 74 11.87 -8.04 17.64
CA CYS A 74 12.77 -8.38 16.53
C CYS A 74 12.95 -9.86 16.08
N LYS A 75 12.83 -10.07 14.75
CA LYS A 75 13.82 -10.85 13.99
C LYS A 75 13.87 -10.44 12.52
N LYS A 76 14.96 -9.77 12.13
CA LYS A 76 15.37 -9.56 10.73
C LYS A 76 15.98 -10.86 10.19
N THR A 77 15.35 -11.49 9.20
CA THR A 77 15.97 -12.59 8.44
C THR A 77 16.55 -12.06 7.14
N ASN A 78 17.88 -12.17 7.06
CA ASN A 78 18.70 -11.90 5.90
C ASN A 78 18.66 -13.13 4.98
N THR A 79 18.21 -13.00 3.73
CA THR A 79 18.52 -13.99 2.69
C THR A 79 18.41 -13.42 1.27
N ARG A 80 19.60 -13.31 0.67
CA ARG A 80 20.03 -13.54 -0.73
C ARG A 80 19.20 -12.97 -1.89
N GLN A 81 19.88 -12.09 -2.64
CA GLN A 81 19.52 -11.56 -3.95
C GLN A 81 19.57 -12.66 -5.03
N PRO A 82 18.61 -12.68 -5.95
CA PRO A 82 18.88 -12.93 -7.35
C PRO A 82 18.99 -11.59 -8.07
N SER A 83 20.19 -11.27 -8.56
CA SER A 83 20.43 -10.16 -9.45
C SER A 83 19.82 -10.46 -10.82
N ILE A 84 18.81 -9.71 -11.24
CA ILE A 84 18.42 -9.67 -12.65
C ILE A 84 19.15 -8.50 -13.29
N ALA A 85 20.40 -8.76 -13.66
CA ALA A 85 21.14 -7.87 -14.53
C ALA A 85 20.62 -8.01 -15.98
N SER A 86 20.26 -6.86 -16.55
CA SER A 86 20.33 -6.49 -17.97
C SER A 86 19.41 -7.19 -19.00
N LYS A 87 18.49 -6.38 -19.57
CA LYS A 87 18.38 -6.24 -21.04
C LYS A 87 17.84 -4.86 -21.42
N LYS A 88 18.77 -4.00 -21.85
CA LYS A 88 18.59 -2.66 -22.40
C LYS A 88 18.21 -2.81 -23.88
N THR A 89 16.95 -3.15 -24.20
CA THR A 89 16.45 -3.17 -25.59
C THR A 89 14.93 -3.27 -25.66
N GLU A 90 14.17 -2.25 -25.24
CA GLU A 90 12.78 -2.14 -25.73
C GLU A 90 12.48 -0.66 -26.00
N GLU A 91 12.10 -0.34 -27.24
CA GLU A 91 11.62 0.98 -27.69
C GLU A 91 10.37 1.45 -26.92
N LYS A 92 9.79 0.57 -26.09
CA LYS A 92 8.56 0.81 -25.34
C LYS A 92 8.86 1.37 -23.95
N LEU A 93 7.97 2.24 -23.48
CA LEU A 93 7.94 2.76 -22.11
C LEU A 93 7.29 1.73 -21.20
N PHE A 94 7.95 1.32 -20.12
CA PHE A 94 7.37 0.40 -19.15
C PHE A 94 6.66 1.17 -18.04
N ILE A 95 5.41 0.80 -17.77
CA ILE A 95 4.66 1.31 -16.63
C ILE A 95 4.34 0.15 -15.71
N ASP A 96 5.00 0.13 -14.56
CA ASP A 96 4.80 -0.88 -13.52
C ASP A 96 3.91 -0.29 -12.41
N ILE A 97 2.81 -0.96 -12.09
CA ILE A 97 1.84 -0.52 -11.09
C ILE A 97 1.92 -1.49 -9.92
N ILE A 98 2.43 -1.02 -8.79
CA ILE A 98 2.69 -1.84 -7.61
C ILE A 98 1.46 -1.78 -6.73
N THR A 99 0.86 -2.94 -6.49
CA THR A 99 -0.44 -3.10 -5.82
C THR A 99 -0.39 -4.20 -4.76
N ILE A 100 -1.35 -4.24 -3.82
CA ILE A 100 -1.65 -5.49 -3.10
C ILE A 100 -2.26 -6.49 -4.07
N ASP A 101 -3.38 -6.10 -4.67
CA ASP A 101 -4.14 -6.87 -5.65
C ASP A 101 -5.27 -5.98 -6.19
N SER A 102 -5.22 -5.62 -7.48
CA SER A 102 -6.24 -4.79 -8.14
C SER A 102 -7.64 -5.42 -8.16
N LYS A 103 -7.76 -6.74 -7.94
CA LYS A 103 -9.06 -7.43 -7.94
C LYS A 103 -9.86 -7.25 -6.65
N VAL A 104 -9.17 -6.97 -5.54
CA VAL A 104 -9.79 -6.92 -4.19
C VAL A 104 -9.50 -5.64 -3.44
N CYS A 105 -8.53 -4.83 -3.88
CA CYS A 105 -8.20 -3.55 -3.27
C CYS A 105 -8.67 -2.41 -4.18
N PRO A 106 -9.76 -1.69 -3.85
CA PRO A 106 -10.34 -0.66 -4.72
C PRO A 106 -9.36 0.45 -5.11
N PRO A 107 -8.51 1.00 -4.22
CA PRO A 107 -7.47 1.96 -4.61
C PRO A 107 -6.48 1.40 -5.64
N CYS A 108 -6.10 0.12 -5.52
CA CYS A 108 -5.25 -0.54 -6.50
C CYS A 108 -5.95 -0.70 -7.85
N GLN A 109 -7.25 -1.03 -7.83
CA GLN A 109 -8.07 -1.09 -9.04
C GLN A 109 -8.11 0.26 -9.76
N TYR A 110 -8.38 1.33 -9.01
CA TYR A 110 -8.43 2.69 -9.57
C TYR A 110 -7.10 3.12 -10.17
N ALA A 111 -5.97 2.80 -9.53
CA ALA A 111 -4.64 3.09 -10.08
C ALA A 111 -4.39 2.34 -11.42
N VAL A 112 -4.74 1.05 -11.48
CA VAL A 112 -4.60 0.23 -12.69
C VAL A 112 -5.47 0.78 -13.83
N GLU A 113 -6.75 1.08 -13.54
CA GLU A 113 -7.65 1.63 -14.54
C GLU A 113 -7.24 3.03 -15.00
N ALA A 114 -6.83 3.91 -14.08
CA ALA A 114 -6.35 5.25 -14.42
C ALA A 114 -5.16 5.22 -15.40
N VAL A 115 -4.20 4.32 -15.18
CA VAL A 115 -3.07 4.12 -16.10
C VAL A 115 -3.56 3.59 -17.45
N LYS A 116 -4.45 2.58 -17.48
CA LYS A 116 -5.02 2.07 -18.74
C LYS A 116 -5.72 3.18 -19.55
N TYR A 117 -6.50 4.03 -18.88
CA TYR A 117 -7.16 5.16 -19.53
C TYR A 117 -6.16 6.19 -20.05
N ALA A 118 -5.12 6.50 -19.29
CA ALA A 118 -4.08 7.46 -19.68
C ALA A 118 -3.28 6.97 -20.91
N THR A 119 -3.06 5.66 -21.03
CA THR A 119 -2.31 5.04 -22.14
C THR A 119 -3.13 4.77 -23.39
N LYS A 120 -4.45 5.07 -23.41
CA LYS A 120 -5.27 4.89 -24.61
C LYS A 120 -4.68 5.67 -25.80
N GLY A 121 -4.52 4.99 -26.92
CA GLY A 121 -3.88 5.53 -28.14
C GLY A 121 -2.36 5.56 -28.11
N LEU A 122 -1.72 5.06 -27.04
CA LEU A 122 -0.27 4.92 -26.91
C LEU A 122 0.14 3.45 -26.71
N GLU A 123 -0.74 2.49 -26.98
CA GLU A 123 -0.52 1.07 -26.66
C GLU A 123 0.69 0.47 -27.41
N SER A 124 1.00 1.00 -28.59
CA SER A 124 2.19 0.58 -29.36
C SER A 124 3.50 0.94 -28.66
N TRP A 125 3.51 2.05 -27.90
CA TRP A 125 4.69 2.65 -27.29
C TRP A 125 4.82 2.36 -25.80
N VAL A 126 3.79 1.82 -25.16
CA VAL A 126 3.73 1.64 -23.71
C VAL A 126 3.38 0.20 -23.35
N LYS A 127 4.04 -0.34 -22.32
CA LYS A 127 3.74 -1.66 -21.76
C LYS A 127 3.39 -1.54 -20.29
N ILE A 128 2.12 -1.83 -19.96
CA ILE A 128 1.60 -1.77 -18.59
C ILE A 128 1.74 -3.15 -17.93
N ARG A 129 2.24 -3.17 -16.68
CA ARG A 129 2.34 -4.38 -15.85
C ARG A 129 1.85 -4.09 -14.45
N GLU A 130 0.95 -4.92 -13.94
CA GLU A 130 0.62 -4.92 -12.51
C GLU A 130 1.62 -5.82 -11.76
N ARG A 131 2.25 -5.29 -10.71
CA ARG A 131 3.15 -6.03 -9.82
C ARG A 131 2.53 -6.12 -8.43
N LYS A 132 2.01 -7.30 -8.11
CA LYS A 132 1.34 -7.56 -6.83
C LYS A 132 2.37 -7.86 -5.75
N ILE A 133 2.37 -7.11 -4.64
CA ILE A 133 3.26 -7.38 -3.50
C ILE A 133 2.96 -8.71 -2.79
N LYS A 134 1.86 -9.37 -3.14
CA LYS A 134 1.58 -10.76 -2.72
C LYS A 134 2.51 -11.78 -3.41
N THR A 135 3.00 -11.49 -4.62
CA THR A 135 3.93 -12.37 -5.34
C THR A 135 5.37 -12.07 -4.98
N GLU A 136 6.24 -13.08 -5.10
CA GLU A 136 7.68 -12.92 -4.84
C GLU A 136 8.30 -11.86 -5.78
N GLU A 137 7.92 -11.88 -7.05
CA GLU A 137 8.36 -10.90 -8.06
C GLU A 137 7.98 -9.47 -7.67
N GLY A 138 6.75 -9.25 -7.19
CA GLY A 138 6.29 -7.93 -6.77
C GLY A 138 6.99 -7.43 -5.50
N ARG A 139 7.26 -8.32 -4.52
CA ARG A 139 8.05 -7.97 -3.33
C ARG A 139 9.49 -7.63 -3.67
N ALA A 140 10.12 -8.42 -4.54
CA ALA A 140 11.50 -8.18 -4.98
C ALA A 140 11.61 -6.82 -5.68
N PHE A 141 10.69 -6.52 -6.60
CA PHE A 141 10.64 -5.23 -7.28
C PHE A 141 10.40 -4.06 -6.31
N ALA A 142 9.42 -4.17 -5.41
CA ALA A 142 9.14 -3.12 -4.43
C ALA A 142 10.36 -2.83 -3.54
N LYS A 143 11.11 -3.86 -3.16
CA LYS A 143 12.35 -3.73 -2.38
C LYS A 143 13.47 -3.07 -3.18
N GLU A 144 13.66 -3.48 -4.44
CA GLU A 144 14.70 -2.95 -5.34
C GLU A 144 14.52 -1.45 -5.59
N PHE A 145 13.28 -1.02 -5.85
CA PHE A 145 12.96 0.38 -6.17
C PHE A 145 12.57 1.22 -4.94
N GLY A 146 12.78 0.70 -3.72
CA GLY A 146 12.55 1.44 -2.48
C GLY A 146 11.09 1.89 -2.28
N ILE A 147 10.14 1.07 -2.72
CA ILE A 147 8.70 1.36 -2.65
C ILE A 147 8.19 0.96 -1.26
N LYS A 148 7.67 1.95 -0.52
CA LYS A 148 7.16 1.77 0.85
C LYS A 148 5.63 1.84 0.94
N SER A 149 4.97 2.27 -0.13
CA SER A 149 3.54 2.57 -0.16
C SER A 149 2.91 2.04 -1.44
N ILE A 150 1.61 1.82 -1.41
CA ILE A 150 0.81 1.28 -2.52
C ILE A 150 -0.55 2.01 -2.56
N PRO A 151 -1.19 2.13 -3.74
CA PRO A 151 -0.62 1.82 -5.04
C PRO A 151 0.54 2.77 -5.36
N THR A 152 1.55 2.27 -6.08
CA THR A 152 2.65 3.10 -6.62
C THR A 152 2.76 2.87 -8.11
N ILE A 153 2.80 3.95 -8.89
CA ILE A 153 2.99 3.90 -10.34
C ILE A 153 4.46 4.23 -10.63
N CYS A 154 5.15 3.29 -11.24
CA CYS A 154 6.51 3.43 -11.70
C CYS A 154 6.55 3.56 -13.23
N ILE A 155 7.35 4.47 -13.75
CA ILE A 155 7.59 4.62 -15.19
C ILE A 155 9.08 4.39 -15.45
N ASN A 156 9.41 3.38 -16.26
CA ASN A 156 10.78 2.87 -16.47
C ASN A 156 11.54 2.58 -15.16
N GLY A 157 10.84 2.02 -14.16
CA GLY A 157 11.42 1.72 -12.85
C GLY A 157 11.48 2.92 -11.90
N GLU A 158 11.22 4.15 -12.35
CA GLU A 158 11.18 5.31 -11.47
C GLU A 158 9.80 5.44 -10.79
N PRO A 159 9.70 5.43 -9.45
CA PRO A 159 8.44 5.62 -8.72
C PRO A 159 7.96 7.08 -8.77
N VAL A 160 7.04 7.36 -9.69
CA VAL A 160 6.53 8.71 -9.99
C VAL A 160 5.39 9.12 -9.06
N PHE A 161 4.40 8.23 -8.90
CA PHE A 161 3.22 8.50 -8.07
C PHE A 161 3.16 7.48 -6.94
N ARG A 162 3.33 7.94 -5.71
CA ARG A 162 3.42 7.09 -4.51
C ARG A 162 2.19 7.32 -3.64
N SER A 163 1.39 6.26 -3.42
CA SER A 163 0.20 6.32 -2.55
C SER A 163 -0.86 7.35 -2.95
N MET A 164 -0.79 7.86 -4.18
CA MET A 164 -1.68 8.87 -4.72
C MET A 164 -2.03 8.47 -6.14
N ILE A 165 -3.32 8.53 -6.46
CA ILE A 165 -3.83 8.28 -7.81
C ILE A 165 -4.06 9.65 -8.44
N PRO A 166 -3.14 10.14 -9.30
CA PRO A 166 -3.32 11.40 -10.00
C PRO A 166 -4.46 11.29 -11.03
N ASP A 167 -4.92 12.44 -11.52
CA ASP A 167 -5.89 12.47 -12.61
C ASP A 167 -5.28 11.97 -13.94
N ILE A 168 -6.15 11.57 -14.87
CA ILE A 168 -5.75 10.95 -16.14
C ILE A 168 -4.83 11.88 -16.96
N LYS A 169 -5.05 13.19 -16.93
CA LYS A 169 -4.23 14.15 -17.70
C LYS A 169 -2.82 14.22 -17.13
N THR A 170 -2.69 14.24 -15.80
CA THR A 170 -1.39 14.25 -15.13
C THR A 170 -0.58 12.98 -15.46
N ILE A 171 -1.20 11.80 -15.44
CA ILE A 171 -0.54 10.55 -15.85
C ILE A 171 -0.10 10.63 -17.32
N ARG A 172 -1.01 11.09 -18.19
CA ARG A 172 -0.76 11.16 -19.63
C ARG A 172 0.37 12.12 -19.99
N ASN A 173 0.37 13.32 -19.44
CA ASN A 173 1.42 14.32 -19.67
C ASN A 173 2.80 13.77 -19.27
N GLU A 174 2.86 13.03 -18.17
CA GLU A 174 4.11 12.46 -17.66
C GLU A 174 4.62 11.28 -18.50
N ILE A 175 3.70 10.52 -19.13
CA ILE A 175 4.02 9.51 -20.14
C ILE A 175 4.53 10.18 -21.41
N GLU A 176 3.80 11.17 -21.94
CA GLU A 176 4.15 11.89 -23.18
C GLU A 176 5.49 12.62 -23.04
N LYS A 177 5.75 13.24 -21.89
CA LYS A 177 7.05 13.86 -21.57
C LYS A 177 8.20 12.86 -21.65
N ARG A 178 8.04 11.65 -21.10
CA ARG A 178 9.06 10.60 -21.16
C ARG A 178 9.18 9.95 -22.54
N LEU A 179 8.13 9.99 -23.36
CA LEU A 179 8.20 9.57 -24.76
C LEU A 179 8.93 10.61 -25.61
N GLY A 180 8.67 11.91 -25.42
CA GLY A 180 9.32 13.00 -26.16
C GLY A 180 10.75 13.32 -25.73
N ALA A 181 11.15 13.01 -24.49
CA ALA A 181 12.54 13.15 -24.03
C ALA A 181 13.50 12.07 -24.56
N ARG A 182 13.05 11.26 -25.54
CA ARG A 182 13.85 10.20 -26.18
C ARG A 182 14.53 10.66 -27.49
N ASP A 183 14.40 11.94 -27.84
CA ASP A 183 15.10 12.59 -28.97
C ASP A 183 16.56 12.97 -28.64
#